data_AF-A0A1Q6LCP4-F1
#
_entry.id   AF-A0A1Q6LCP4-F1
#
_cell.length_a   1.000
_cell.length_b   1.000
_cell.length_c   1.000
_cell.angle_alpha   90.00
_cell.angle_beta   90.00
_cell.angle_gamma   90.00
#
_symmetry.space_group_name_H-M   'P 1'
#
loop_
_entity.id
_entity.type
_entity.pdbx_description
1 polymer ?
#
loop_
_entity_poly.entity_id
_entity_poly.type
_entity_poly.pdbx_seq_one_letter_code
_entity_poly.pdbx_strand_id
1 'polypeptide(L)'
;MIKKTISLFLAICLLMTTLTILPTTAFAKSYADQLRDKGFPESYISKLVSLHNKYPKWDFQPLKTGLNFTAAVKAERSPHSKQLIERQSSLSAAYYCSCASCKNKPQEGSSWYSASQNAVMHYMDPRNFFDEKHIFQFESTAYNSKQTKAGVETILSPTWMHNSRINYLTTDGKTRKNYDSKTKYSDAILAAAKNSGMSAYYLASKIVQEVGSTKATTGGASGNRAPFIGIYNYYNIGAYSGAMDGLEWAAGYLRLEKDATIYSDYKNGKVSGTKTKAKKGQYMVWRANAGKYYRVRLYTDNNGRYTTGTSGYVPKSVCRTKYFNYGRPWSNPYKSIYNGATYIANGFSKTQNTGYLQKFNVAPGTAEKHSHEYMANVQAAASESVTTYNAYKSAKILNTAKTFIIPVYSGMPASTANVNHISTSTSGSTTTTTRPSTTAAAKNRVTGLTLTGRTQTNLTYKWNKVSGATKYYIDITNKTKGTNFSKTVTGTSATLHNLTDTEEYAVRVRAYVKGKYGPYSAYNIKHCLPGKVSGAKVKSRSAASVALQWSKKACADGGRIQKNNQGSYDQR
;
A
#
# COMPACT_ATOMS: atom_id res chain seq x y z
N MET A 1 -29.57 -64.99 -41.05
CA MET A 1 -30.03 -63.63 -40.71
C MET A 1 -29.77 -63.28 -39.23
N ILE A 2 -28.57 -63.49 -38.68
CA ILE A 2 -28.28 -63.20 -37.25
C ILE A 2 -27.00 -62.35 -37.03
N LYS A 3 -26.20 -62.08 -38.09
CA LYS A 3 -24.96 -61.29 -37.97
C LYS A 3 -25.05 -59.83 -38.46
N LYS A 4 -26.17 -59.40 -39.08
CA LYS A 4 -26.33 -58.01 -39.56
C LYS A 4 -27.24 -57.12 -38.69
N THR A 5 -27.96 -57.69 -37.72
CA THR A 5 -28.86 -56.94 -36.82
C THR A 5 -28.22 -56.56 -35.48
N ILE A 6 -27.09 -57.17 -35.09
CA ILE A 6 -26.40 -56.85 -33.82
C ILE A 6 -25.46 -55.64 -33.95
N SER A 7 -24.88 -55.39 -35.13
CA SER A 7 -23.98 -54.24 -35.35
C SER A 7 -24.70 -52.89 -35.46
N LEU A 8 -26.01 -52.87 -35.73
CA LEU A 8 -26.78 -51.61 -35.82
C LEU A 8 -27.28 -51.15 -34.44
N PHE A 9 -27.54 -52.08 -33.51
CA PHE A 9 -27.97 -51.75 -32.15
C PHE A 9 -26.81 -51.30 -31.24
N LEU A 10 -25.59 -51.79 -31.47
CA LEU A 10 -24.40 -51.30 -30.76
C LEU A 10 -23.96 -49.90 -31.22
N ALA A 11 -24.28 -49.50 -32.46
CA ALA A 11 -23.99 -48.17 -32.98
C ALA A 11 -24.97 -47.10 -32.46
N ILE A 12 -26.23 -47.46 -32.19
CA ILE A 12 -27.26 -46.52 -31.71
C ILE A 12 -27.18 -46.33 -30.18
N CYS A 13 -26.75 -47.34 -29.40
CA CYS A 13 -26.51 -47.16 -27.96
C CYS A 13 -25.21 -46.39 -27.64
N LEU A 14 -24.29 -46.24 -28.59
CA LEU A 14 -23.08 -45.40 -28.46
C LEU A 14 -23.28 -43.95 -28.94
N LEU A 15 -24.46 -43.61 -29.46
CA LEU A 15 -24.79 -42.26 -29.97
C LEU A 15 -25.68 -41.42 -29.03
N MET A 16 -26.00 -41.92 -27.83
CA MET A 16 -26.84 -41.22 -26.83
C MET A 16 -26.10 -40.79 -25.55
N THR A 17 -24.78 -40.93 -25.46
CA THR A 17 -23.99 -40.52 -24.27
C THR A 17 -22.94 -39.45 -24.53
N THR A 18 -23.10 -38.64 -25.59
CA THR A 18 -22.35 -37.39 -25.73
C THR A 18 -23.29 -36.20 -25.63
N LEU A 19 -23.94 -36.05 -24.46
CA LEU A 19 -24.22 -34.71 -23.99
C LEU A 19 -22.84 -34.12 -23.67
N THR A 20 -22.24 -33.49 -24.67
CA THR A 20 -21.02 -32.71 -24.51
C THR A 20 -21.34 -31.65 -23.47
N ILE A 21 -20.91 -31.88 -22.24
CA ILE A 21 -20.70 -30.81 -21.29
C ILE A 21 -19.61 -29.97 -21.96
N LEU A 22 -20.04 -28.97 -22.73
CA LEU A 22 -19.17 -27.90 -23.19
C LEU A 22 -18.43 -27.44 -21.94
N PRO A 23 -17.09 -27.54 -21.89
CA PRO A 23 -16.37 -26.90 -20.81
C PRO A 23 -16.70 -25.43 -20.95
N THR A 24 -17.54 -24.91 -20.05
CA THR A 24 -17.68 -23.48 -19.86
C THR A 24 -16.31 -23.00 -19.41
N THR A 25 -15.47 -22.66 -20.38
CA THR A 25 -14.23 -21.95 -20.14
C THR A 25 -14.66 -20.57 -19.63
N ALA A 26 -14.84 -20.49 -18.32
CA ALA A 26 -15.01 -19.22 -17.64
C ALA A 26 -13.76 -18.40 -18.00
N PHE A 27 -13.92 -17.46 -18.94
CA PHE A 27 -12.86 -16.52 -19.29
C PHE A 27 -12.38 -15.88 -18.00
N ALA A 28 -11.08 -15.93 -17.73
CA ALA A 28 -10.50 -15.30 -16.56
C ALA A 28 -10.89 -13.81 -16.57
N LYS A 29 -11.58 -13.37 -15.51
CA LYS A 29 -12.06 -12.00 -15.38
C LYS A 29 -10.90 -11.02 -15.54
N SER A 30 -11.10 -9.93 -16.29
CA SER A 30 -10.07 -8.89 -16.41
C SER A 30 -9.70 -8.34 -15.02
N TYR A 31 -8.48 -7.83 -14.83
CA TYR A 31 -8.12 -7.28 -13.52
C TYR A 31 -9.02 -6.10 -13.11
N ALA A 32 -9.46 -5.28 -14.07
CA ALA A 32 -10.43 -4.23 -13.84
C ALA A 32 -11.74 -4.79 -13.25
N ASP A 33 -12.22 -5.89 -13.80
CA ASP A 33 -13.41 -6.57 -13.32
C ASP A 33 -13.22 -7.22 -11.95
N GLN A 34 -12.03 -7.76 -11.65
CA GLN A 34 -11.69 -8.25 -10.31
C GLN A 34 -11.70 -7.12 -9.27
N LEU A 35 -11.23 -5.92 -9.63
CA LEU A 35 -11.31 -4.74 -8.76
C LEU A 35 -12.77 -4.30 -8.54
N ARG A 36 -13.63 -4.38 -9.57
CA ARG A 36 -15.08 -4.12 -9.42
C ARG A 36 -15.71 -5.10 -8.44
N ASP A 37 -15.38 -6.38 -8.55
CA ASP A 37 -15.91 -7.43 -7.65
C ASP A 37 -15.47 -7.23 -6.20
N LYS A 38 -14.22 -6.83 -5.99
CA LYS A 38 -13.73 -6.44 -4.66
C LYS A 38 -14.50 -5.23 -4.11
N GLY A 39 -15.14 -4.45 -4.99
CA GLY A 39 -15.97 -3.31 -4.65
C GLY A 39 -15.30 -1.95 -4.86
N PHE A 40 -14.24 -1.85 -5.65
CA PHE A 40 -13.70 -0.55 -6.01
C PHE A 40 -14.66 0.20 -6.95
N PRO A 41 -14.88 1.52 -6.74
CA PRO A 41 -15.68 2.32 -7.66
C PRO A 41 -14.90 2.60 -8.95
N GLU A 42 -15.63 2.85 -10.05
CA GLU A 42 -15.04 3.00 -11.40
C GLU A 42 -13.94 4.07 -11.46
N SER A 43 -14.07 5.14 -10.67
CA SER A 43 -13.09 6.24 -10.61
C SER A 43 -11.71 5.84 -10.08
N TYR A 44 -11.56 4.63 -9.50
CA TYR A 44 -10.29 4.12 -8.98
C TYR A 44 -9.60 3.20 -9.99
N ILE A 45 -10.39 2.50 -10.82
CA ILE A 45 -9.97 1.29 -11.52
C ILE A 45 -8.82 1.53 -12.49
N SER A 46 -8.93 2.54 -13.37
CA SER A 46 -7.92 2.77 -14.41
C SER A 46 -6.52 2.97 -13.84
N LYS A 47 -6.39 3.76 -12.76
CA LYS A 47 -5.09 4.01 -12.12
C LYS A 47 -4.56 2.77 -11.40
N LEU A 48 -5.42 2.00 -10.73
CA LEU A 48 -5.02 0.76 -10.07
C LEU A 48 -4.63 -0.34 -11.07
N VAL A 49 -5.31 -0.44 -12.21
CA VAL A 49 -4.92 -1.33 -13.31
C VAL A 49 -3.56 -0.94 -13.87
N SER A 50 -3.30 0.36 -14.06
CA SER A 50 -1.99 0.85 -14.50
C SER A 50 -0.87 0.45 -13.54
N LEU A 51 -1.09 0.62 -12.24
CA LEU A 51 -0.13 0.17 -11.21
C LEU A 51 0.05 -1.34 -11.20
N HIS A 52 -1.03 -2.12 -11.34
CA HIS A 52 -0.96 -3.58 -11.39
C HIS A 52 -0.19 -4.08 -12.62
N ASN A 53 -0.42 -3.50 -13.80
CA ASN A 53 0.30 -3.86 -15.01
C ASN A 53 1.81 -3.63 -14.85
N LYS A 54 2.20 -2.59 -14.10
CA LYS A 54 3.61 -2.32 -13.78
C LYS A 54 4.15 -3.23 -12.68
N TYR A 55 3.33 -3.54 -11.67
CA TYR A 55 3.68 -4.34 -10.50
C TYR A 55 2.65 -5.46 -10.26
N PRO A 56 2.70 -6.58 -11.02
CA PRO A 56 1.64 -7.59 -11.01
C PRO A 56 1.45 -8.33 -9.68
N LYS A 57 2.44 -8.26 -8.78
CA LYS A 57 2.39 -8.88 -7.45
C LYS A 57 1.76 -7.98 -6.38
N TRP A 58 1.38 -6.75 -6.73
CA TRP A 58 0.68 -5.84 -5.83
C TRP A 58 -0.80 -6.20 -5.76
N ASP A 59 -1.29 -6.32 -4.53
CA ASP A 59 -2.67 -6.66 -4.22
C ASP A 59 -3.40 -5.45 -3.63
N PHE A 60 -4.36 -4.93 -4.39
CA PHE A 60 -5.23 -3.83 -3.95
C PHE A 60 -6.50 -4.38 -3.30
N GLN A 61 -6.80 -3.93 -2.10
CA GLN A 61 -7.97 -4.33 -1.32
C GLN A 61 -8.75 -3.09 -0.88
N PRO A 62 -10.06 -3.01 -1.13
CA PRO A 62 -10.86 -1.87 -0.71
C PRO A 62 -11.21 -1.98 0.77
N LEU A 63 -11.08 -0.88 1.48
CA LEU A 63 -11.61 -0.69 2.82
C LEU A 63 -12.88 0.17 2.75
N LYS A 64 -14.04 -0.44 2.96
CA LYS A 64 -15.31 0.28 3.04
C LYS A 64 -15.33 1.10 4.33
N THR A 65 -15.18 2.42 4.23
CA THR A 65 -15.13 3.30 5.41
C THR A 65 -16.51 3.43 6.08
N GLY A 66 -17.58 3.25 5.30
CA GLY A 66 -18.95 3.54 5.72
C GLY A 66 -19.24 5.04 5.84
N LEU A 67 -18.31 5.91 5.40
CA LEU A 67 -18.42 7.36 5.54
C LEU A 67 -18.74 8.01 4.19
N ASN A 68 -19.57 9.06 4.24
CA ASN A 68 -19.71 10.00 3.14
C ASN A 68 -18.48 10.92 3.09
N PHE A 69 -17.87 11.07 1.92
CA PHE A 69 -16.59 11.78 1.76
C PHE A 69 -16.65 13.23 2.24
N THR A 70 -17.67 13.99 1.85
CA THR A 70 -17.81 15.39 2.26
C THR A 70 -18.04 15.53 3.76
N ALA A 71 -18.82 14.61 4.36
CA ALA A 71 -19.02 14.58 5.81
C ALA A 71 -17.73 14.22 6.55
N ALA A 72 -16.97 13.23 6.05
CA ALA A 72 -15.70 12.81 6.63
C ALA A 72 -14.67 13.95 6.60
N VAL A 73 -14.55 14.68 5.49
CA VAL A 73 -13.69 15.87 5.39
C VAL A 73 -14.10 16.94 6.40
N LYS A 74 -15.40 17.17 6.58
CA LYS A 74 -15.88 18.16 7.56
C LYS A 74 -15.55 17.73 8.99
N ALA A 75 -15.71 16.44 9.29
CA ALA A 75 -15.40 15.86 10.60
C ALA A 75 -13.90 15.90 10.89
N GLU A 76 -13.05 15.48 9.95
CA GLU A 76 -11.58 15.56 10.01
C GLU A 76 -11.12 16.97 10.36
N ARG A 77 -11.76 17.98 9.76
CA ARG A 77 -11.44 19.39 9.98
C ARG A 77 -11.93 19.95 11.31
N SER A 78 -12.61 19.19 12.15
CA SER A 78 -13.19 19.70 13.40
C SER A 78 -12.41 19.23 14.63
N PRO A 79 -11.79 20.13 15.41
CA PRO A 79 -11.58 21.56 15.15
C PRO A 79 -10.48 21.80 14.10
N HIS A 80 -10.51 22.98 13.46
CA HIS A 80 -9.55 23.36 12.41
C HIS A 80 -8.09 23.34 12.90
N SER A 81 -7.86 23.46 14.21
CA SER A 81 -6.53 23.44 14.83
C SER A 81 -5.86 22.06 14.81
N LYS A 82 -6.58 20.98 14.49
CA LYS A 82 -6.02 19.61 14.45
C LYS A 82 -5.50 19.19 13.08
N GLN A 83 -5.92 19.85 12.01
CA GLN A 83 -5.49 19.55 10.64
C GLN A 83 -4.50 20.61 10.19
N LEU A 84 -3.21 20.28 10.28
CA LEU A 84 -2.12 21.22 10.04
C LEU A 84 -1.52 21.03 8.65
N ILE A 85 -0.97 22.11 8.11
CA ILE A 85 -0.14 22.12 6.92
C ILE A 85 0.96 23.15 7.11
N GLU A 86 2.19 22.76 6.80
CA GLU A 86 3.34 23.65 6.92
C GLU A 86 3.32 24.69 5.80
N ARG A 87 3.68 25.93 6.13
CA ARG A 87 3.83 26.99 5.14
C ARG A 87 5.07 26.74 4.29
N GLN A 88 4.85 26.57 2.99
CA GLN A 88 5.91 26.29 2.01
C GLN A 88 5.74 27.17 0.77
N SER A 89 6.85 27.57 0.14
CA SER A 89 6.85 28.40 -1.08
C SER A 89 6.24 27.66 -2.29
N SER A 90 6.25 26.34 -2.27
CA SER A 90 5.65 25.48 -3.30
C SER A 90 4.13 25.35 -3.20
N LEU A 91 3.52 25.78 -2.09
CA LEU A 91 2.09 25.65 -1.84
C LEU A 91 1.39 27.00 -2.00
N SER A 92 0.32 27.03 -2.79
CA SER A 92 -0.50 28.23 -2.98
C SER A 92 -1.29 28.57 -1.71
N ALA A 93 -1.79 29.82 -1.63
CA ALA A 93 -2.62 30.27 -0.52
C ALA A 93 -3.88 29.41 -0.31
N ALA A 94 -4.35 28.69 -1.34
CA ALA A 94 -5.53 27.83 -1.30
C ALA A 94 -5.37 26.60 -0.40
N TYR A 95 -4.15 26.25 0.01
CA TYR A 95 -3.89 25.16 0.96
C TYR A 95 -4.18 25.54 2.42
N TYR A 96 -4.20 26.83 2.75
CA TYR A 96 -4.35 27.33 4.12
C TYR A 96 -5.78 27.80 4.39
N CYS A 97 -6.28 27.54 5.59
CA CYS A 97 -7.62 27.95 5.98
C CYS A 97 -7.71 29.48 6.13
N SER A 98 -8.69 30.09 5.45
CA SER A 98 -8.88 31.54 5.41
C SER A 98 -10.05 32.04 6.29
N CYS A 99 -10.68 31.18 7.09
CA CYS A 99 -11.74 31.62 8.00
C CYS A 99 -11.17 32.56 9.08
N ALA A 100 -12.03 33.41 9.65
CA ALA A 100 -11.63 34.45 10.60
C ALA A 100 -10.77 33.93 11.76
N SER A 101 -11.05 32.72 12.26
CA SER A 101 -10.30 32.07 13.34
C SER A 101 -8.94 31.48 12.95
N CYS A 102 -8.65 31.29 11.66
CA CYS A 102 -7.44 30.64 11.16
C CYS A 102 -6.54 31.56 10.33
N LYS A 103 -7.10 32.61 9.73
CA LYS A 103 -6.37 33.48 8.80
C LYS A 103 -5.13 34.09 9.47
N ASN A 104 -3.97 33.92 8.84
CA ASN A 104 -2.67 34.41 9.30
C ASN A 104 -2.28 33.97 10.73
N LYS A 105 -2.93 32.93 11.27
CA LYS A 105 -2.66 32.41 12.61
C LYS A 105 -2.00 31.03 12.54
N PRO A 106 -0.68 30.94 12.82
CA PRO A 106 -0.07 29.63 13.02
C PRO A 106 -0.71 28.94 14.23
N GLN A 107 -0.91 27.64 14.13
CA GLN A 107 -1.47 26.79 15.18
C GLN A 107 -0.35 26.16 16.02
N GLU A 108 0.81 25.92 15.41
CA GLU A 108 1.98 25.32 16.06
C GLU A 108 3.26 25.96 15.48
N GLY A 109 4.16 26.41 16.36
CA GLY A 109 5.36 27.15 15.95
C GLY A 109 5.04 28.38 15.08
N SER A 110 5.94 28.71 14.16
CA SER A 110 5.80 29.87 13.25
C SER A 110 5.28 29.50 11.86
N SER A 111 5.33 28.22 11.47
CA SER A 111 5.06 27.78 10.10
C SER A 111 3.85 26.85 9.93
N TRP A 112 3.26 26.29 11.00
CA TRP A 112 2.13 25.36 10.85
C TRP A 112 0.79 26.07 10.94
N TYR A 113 0.00 26.00 9.86
CA TYR A 113 -1.31 26.64 9.76
C TYR A 113 -2.43 25.60 9.63
N SER A 114 -3.67 25.96 9.96
CA SER A 114 -4.82 25.10 9.69
C SER A 114 -4.98 24.87 8.19
N ALA A 115 -5.15 23.61 7.78
CA ALA A 115 -5.41 23.22 6.41
C ALA A 115 -6.79 23.71 5.93
N SER A 116 -6.85 24.17 4.67
CA SER A 116 -8.12 24.52 4.03
C SER A 116 -8.98 23.28 3.78
N GLN A 117 -10.28 23.48 3.52
CA GLN A 117 -11.15 22.36 3.14
C GLN A 117 -10.64 21.62 1.92
N ASN A 118 -10.15 22.36 0.92
CA ASN A 118 -9.64 21.79 -0.32
C ASN A 118 -8.36 20.98 -0.10
N ALA A 119 -7.48 21.44 0.79
CA ALA A 119 -6.30 20.69 1.18
C ALA A 119 -6.69 19.36 1.83
N VAL A 120 -7.59 19.36 2.82
CA VAL A 120 -8.04 18.13 3.46
C VAL A 120 -8.76 17.20 2.47
N MET A 121 -9.62 17.73 1.59
CA MET A 121 -10.24 16.94 0.51
C MET A 121 -9.20 16.32 -0.41
N HIS A 122 -8.14 17.05 -0.76
CA HIS A 122 -7.10 16.54 -1.64
C HIS A 122 -6.36 15.36 -1.01
N TYR A 123 -5.93 15.48 0.25
CA TYR A 123 -5.18 14.43 0.94
C TYR A 123 -6.04 13.25 1.40
N MET A 124 -7.33 13.48 1.68
CA MET A 124 -8.25 12.39 1.99
C MET A 124 -8.70 11.61 0.74
N ASP A 125 -8.67 12.18 -0.47
CA ASP A 125 -9.10 11.48 -1.69
C ASP A 125 -8.01 10.51 -2.21
N PRO A 126 -8.19 9.18 -2.10
CA PRO A 126 -7.13 8.23 -2.45
C PRO A 126 -6.74 8.28 -3.93
N ARG A 127 -7.66 8.72 -4.79
CA ARG A 127 -7.46 8.79 -6.24
C ARG A 127 -6.37 9.80 -6.64
N ASN A 128 -6.02 10.74 -5.75
CA ASN A 128 -4.91 11.66 -5.96
C ASN A 128 -3.54 11.00 -5.84
N PHE A 129 -3.48 9.79 -5.26
CA PHE A 129 -2.22 9.16 -4.86
C PHE A 129 -2.01 7.77 -5.46
N PHE A 130 -2.78 7.43 -6.50
CA PHE A 130 -2.57 6.20 -7.29
C PHE A 130 -1.48 6.40 -8.33
N ASP A 131 -0.28 6.66 -7.86
CA ASP A 131 0.96 6.66 -8.61
C ASP A 131 2.00 5.80 -7.89
N GLU A 132 3.13 5.53 -8.55
CA GLU A 132 4.13 4.59 -8.04
C GLU A 132 4.74 4.99 -6.71
N LYS A 133 4.74 6.29 -6.37
CA LYS A 133 5.37 6.81 -5.15
C LYS A 133 4.35 6.89 -4.04
N HIS A 134 3.18 7.48 -4.31
CA HIS A 134 2.24 7.83 -3.25
C HIS A 134 1.31 6.70 -2.82
N ILE A 135 1.25 5.59 -3.57
CA ILE A 135 0.44 4.42 -3.23
C ILE A 135 0.86 3.77 -1.90
N PHE A 136 2.11 3.96 -1.46
CA PHE A 136 2.64 3.35 -0.24
C PHE A 136 2.01 3.87 1.04
N GLN A 137 1.30 5.00 1.01
CA GLN A 137 0.48 5.42 2.16
C GLN A 137 -0.62 4.40 2.48
N PHE A 138 -0.99 3.55 1.53
CA PHE A 138 -1.97 2.48 1.67
C PHE A 138 -1.34 1.11 1.93
N GLU A 139 0.00 0.98 1.98
CA GLU A 139 0.65 -0.33 2.23
C GLU A 139 0.25 -0.85 3.62
N SER A 140 -0.25 -2.09 3.65
CA SER A 140 -0.71 -2.71 4.88
C SER A 140 0.43 -3.23 5.74
N THR A 141 0.43 -2.80 6.99
CA THR A 141 1.26 -3.37 8.05
C THR A 141 0.57 -4.53 8.77
N ALA A 142 -0.69 -4.87 8.42
CA ALA A 142 -1.49 -5.88 9.11
C ALA A 142 -1.12 -7.32 8.73
N TYR A 143 -1.23 -8.23 9.69
CA TYR A 143 -1.08 -9.66 9.42
C TYR A 143 -2.10 -10.14 8.38
N ASN A 144 -1.61 -10.95 7.45
CA ASN A 144 -2.42 -11.61 6.44
C ASN A 144 -1.94 -13.06 6.30
N SER A 145 -2.78 -14.01 6.70
CA SER A 145 -2.48 -15.45 6.66
C SER A 145 -2.23 -15.99 5.26
N LYS A 146 -2.60 -15.26 4.19
CA LYS A 146 -2.33 -15.63 2.81
C LYS A 146 -0.90 -15.31 2.36
N GLN A 147 -0.11 -14.59 3.18
CA GLN A 147 1.29 -14.31 2.87
C GLN A 147 2.12 -15.58 3.03
N THR A 148 2.96 -15.87 2.04
CA THR A 148 3.65 -17.16 1.94
C THR A 148 5.16 -17.02 2.15
N LYS A 149 5.80 -18.14 2.46
CA LYS A 149 7.27 -18.24 2.53
C LYS A 149 7.91 -17.82 1.21
N ALA A 150 7.38 -18.28 0.08
CA ALA A 150 7.89 -17.91 -1.25
C ALA A 150 7.81 -16.39 -1.51
N GLY A 151 6.74 -15.74 -1.04
CA GLY A 151 6.61 -14.28 -1.11
C GLY A 151 7.69 -13.57 -0.28
N VAL A 152 7.94 -14.03 0.95
CA VAL A 152 9.03 -13.52 1.80
C VAL A 152 10.39 -13.76 1.14
N GLU A 153 10.64 -14.94 0.59
CA GLU A 153 11.91 -15.25 -0.10
C GLU A 153 12.14 -14.36 -1.32
N THR A 154 11.09 -13.98 -2.04
CA THR A 154 11.18 -13.02 -3.15
C THR A 154 11.61 -11.64 -2.64
N ILE A 155 11.18 -11.22 -1.45
CA ILE A 155 11.61 -9.96 -0.84
C ILE A 155 13.07 -10.04 -0.38
N LEU A 156 13.48 -11.19 0.16
CA LEU A 156 14.85 -11.41 0.64
C LEU A 156 15.87 -11.65 -0.48
N SER A 157 15.43 -11.88 -1.73
CA SER A 157 16.28 -12.28 -2.86
C SER A 157 17.51 -11.41 -3.13
N PRO A 158 17.52 -10.07 -2.89
CA PRO A 158 18.73 -9.28 -3.08
C PRO A 158 19.74 -9.41 -1.91
N THR A 159 19.49 -10.28 -0.92
CA THR A 159 20.27 -10.35 0.32
C THR A 159 20.86 -11.73 0.63
N TRP A 160 21.85 -11.79 1.53
CA TRP A 160 22.40 -13.07 2.05
C TRP A 160 21.34 -13.93 2.78
N MET A 161 20.21 -13.34 3.18
CA MET A 161 19.14 -14.04 3.89
C MET A 161 18.28 -14.91 2.96
N HIS A 162 18.34 -14.68 1.64
CA HIS A 162 17.56 -15.43 0.66
C HIS A 162 17.86 -16.92 0.74
N ASN A 163 16.82 -17.72 0.96
CA ASN A 163 16.87 -19.17 1.07
C ASN A 163 17.86 -19.71 2.11
N SER A 164 18.35 -18.87 3.01
CA SER A 164 19.43 -19.18 3.96
C SER A 164 18.91 -19.58 5.33
N ARG A 165 19.53 -20.61 5.90
CA ARG A 165 19.34 -20.99 7.32
C ARG A 165 19.94 -19.92 8.24
N ILE A 166 19.37 -19.76 9.43
CA ILE A 166 19.91 -18.85 10.43
C ILE A 166 21.19 -19.43 11.02
N ASN A 167 22.33 -18.86 10.63
CA ASN A 167 23.65 -19.11 11.20
C ASN A 167 24.24 -17.80 11.75
N TYR A 168 24.71 -17.81 12.99
CA TYR A 168 25.04 -16.58 13.71
C TYR A 168 26.28 -16.74 14.60
N LEU A 169 26.99 -15.64 14.82
CA LEU A 169 28.09 -15.55 15.78
C LEU A 169 27.50 -15.49 17.18
N THR A 170 27.92 -16.40 18.06
CA THR A 170 27.42 -16.39 19.44
C THR A 170 28.01 -15.22 20.22
N THR A 171 27.45 -14.97 21.40
CA THR A 171 27.95 -13.97 22.33
C THR A 171 29.36 -14.29 22.85
N ASP A 172 30.01 -15.42 22.57
CA ASP A 172 31.44 -15.56 22.87
C ASP A 172 32.34 -14.81 21.86
N GLY A 173 31.82 -14.50 20.67
CA GLY A 173 32.52 -13.84 19.57
C GLY A 173 33.47 -14.73 18.78
N LYS A 174 33.51 -16.03 19.05
CA LYS A 174 34.39 -17.00 18.40
C LYS A 174 33.61 -18.09 17.67
N THR A 175 32.50 -18.51 18.25
CA THR A 175 31.72 -19.66 17.76
C THR A 175 30.59 -19.19 16.86
N ARG A 176 30.45 -19.80 15.67
CA ARG A 176 29.23 -19.67 14.87
C ARG A 176 28.31 -20.88 15.11
N LYS A 177 27.01 -20.62 15.29
CA LYS A 177 26.01 -21.64 15.57
C LYS A 177 24.84 -21.52 14.60
N ASN A 178 24.28 -22.66 14.18
CA ASN A 178 22.98 -22.69 13.52
C ASN A 178 21.88 -22.57 14.58
N TYR A 179 20.86 -21.75 14.34
CA TYR A 179 19.72 -21.62 15.26
C TYR A 179 19.07 -22.99 15.52
N ASP A 180 18.78 -23.72 14.45
CA ASP A 180 18.45 -25.14 14.44
C ASP A 180 18.83 -25.75 13.06
N SER A 181 18.40 -26.98 12.78
CA SER A 181 18.73 -27.69 11.53
C SER A 181 17.91 -27.28 10.30
N LYS A 182 16.87 -26.45 10.41
CA LYS A 182 15.90 -26.21 9.32
C LYS A 182 15.47 -24.75 9.13
N THR A 183 15.43 -23.95 10.19
CA THR A 183 14.85 -22.61 10.21
C THR A 183 15.64 -21.64 9.35
N LYS A 184 14.97 -21.10 8.33
CA LYS A 184 15.45 -20.00 7.50
C LYS A 184 15.05 -18.64 8.07
N TYR A 185 15.64 -17.58 7.54
CA TYR A 185 15.20 -16.21 7.83
C TYR A 185 13.72 -15.99 7.48
N SER A 186 13.26 -16.55 6.36
CA SER A 186 11.86 -16.48 5.95
C SER A 186 10.90 -17.17 6.93
N ASP A 187 11.32 -18.28 7.56
CA ASP A 187 10.55 -18.94 8.61
C ASP A 187 10.43 -18.06 9.86
N ALA A 188 11.53 -17.45 10.28
CA ALA A 188 11.54 -16.53 11.42
C ALA A 188 10.65 -15.30 11.19
N ILE A 189 10.64 -14.75 9.97
CA ILE A 189 9.78 -13.60 9.61
C ILE A 189 8.30 -13.99 9.60
N LEU A 190 7.94 -15.17 9.08
CA LEU A 190 6.55 -15.66 9.13
C LEU A 190 6.09 -15.90 10.57
N ALA A 191 6.95 -16.47 11.41
CA ALA A 191 6.67 -16.66 12.83
C ALA A 191 6.51 -15.31 13.55
N ALA A 192 7.38 -14.34 13.25
CA ALA A 192 7.31 -12.98 13.78
C ALA A 192 6.00 -12.29 13.38
N ALA A 193 5.62 -12.37 12.11
CA ALA A 193 4.37 -11.82 11.57
C ALA A 193 3.13 -12.36 12.29
N LYS A 194 3.06 -13.69 12.43
CA LYS A 194 1.95 -14.35 13.14
C LYS A 194 1.88 -13.92 14.61
N ASN A 195 3.03 -13.80 15.28
CA ASN A 195 3.09 -13.42 16.69
C ASN A 195 2.74 -11.95 16.92
N SER A 196 3.26 -11.04 16.09
CA SER A 196 3.10 -9.61 16.28
C SER A 196 1.79 -9.05 15.69
N GLY A 197 1.09 -9.83 14.86
CA GLY A 197 -0.07 -9.33 14.12
C GLY A 197 0.33 -8.41 12.95
N MET A 198 1.60 -8.43 12.52
CA MET A 198 2.08 -7.64 11.40
C MET A 198 2.18 -8.43 10.10
N SER A 199 2.19 -7.69 8.98
CA SER A 199 2.42 -8.20 7.63
C SER A 199 3.84 -8.79 7.53
N ALA A 200 3.94 -10.06 7.14
CA ALA A 200 5.22 -10.72 6.87
C ALA A 200 6.00 -10.03 5.75
N TYR A 201 5.30 -9.54 4.73
CA TYR A 201 5.92 -8.83 3.61
C TYR A 201 6.43 -7.45 4.03
N TYR A 202 5.71 -6.75 4.92
CA TYR A 202 6.19 -5.50 5.50
C TYR A 202 7.44 -5.74 6.36
N LEU A 203 7.40 -6.71 7.28
CA LEU A 203 8.54 -7.06 8.13
C LEU A 203 9.78 -7.45 7.31
N ALA A 204 9.60 -8.27 6.27
CA ALA A 204 10.69 -8.64 5.35
C ALA A 204 11.25 -7.40 4.62
N SER A 205 10.37 -6.53 4.11
CA SER A 205 10.79 -5.32 3.40
C SER A 205 11.56 -4.36 4.30
N LYS A 206 11.12 -4.20 5.56
CA LYS A 206 11.84 -3.43 6.58
C LYS A 206 13.21 -4.03 6.86
N ILE A 207 13.32 -5.34 7.08
CA ILE A 207 14.62 -5.99 7.27
C ILE A 207 15.58 -5.71 6.09
N VAL A 208 15.10 -5.83 4.86
CA VAL A 208 15.92 -5.55 3.68
C VAL A 208 16.32 -4.08 3.60
N GLN A 209 15.42 -3.15 3.93
CA GLN A 209 15.72 -1.71 4.02
C GLN A 209 16.81 -1.43 5.06
N GLU A 210 16.68 -1.99 6.26
CA GLU A 210 17.51 -1.62 7.41
C GLU A 210 18.89 -2.29 7.37
N VAL A 211 18.94 -3.57 6.97
CA VAL A 211 20.18 -4.35 7.02
C VAL A 211 20.53 -5.10 5.74
N GLY A 212 19.66 -5.12 4.73
CA GLY A 212 19.81 -5.92 3.53
C GLY A 212 21.06 -5.58 2.72
N SER A 213 21.86 -6.60 2.45
CA SER A 213 23.00 -6.54 1.53
C SER A 213 23.35 -7.96 1.06
N THR A 214 24.36 -8.14 0.22
CA THR A 214 24.75 -9.48 -0.26
C THR A 214 25.54 -10.29 0.78
N LYS A 215 25.99 -9.68 1.89
CA LYS A 215 26.78 -10.33 2.95
C LYS A 215 26.33 -9.87 4.34
N ALA A 216 26.42 -10.72 5.36
CA ALA A 216 26.04 -10.39 6.73
C ALA A 216 27.04 -9.46 7.44
N THR A 217 27.29 -8.26 6.90
CA THR A 217 28.29 -7.29 7.38
C THR A 217 27.67 -6.00 7.92
N THR A 218 26.39 -5.75 7.63
CA THR A 218 25.67 -4.55 8.11
C THR A 218 25.63 -4.53 9.64
N GLY A 219 25.82 -3.34 10.24
CA GLY A 219 26.15 -3.24 11.66
C GLY A 219 25.16 -3.89 12.61
N GLY A 220 23.85 -3.76 12.39
CA GLY A 220 22.83 -4.42 13.21
C GLY A 220 22.73 -5.94 12.99
N ALA A 221 23.22 -6.47 11.87
CA ALA A 221 23.01 -7.87 11.47
C ALA A 221 24.27 -8.74 11.49
N SER A 222 25.47 -8.15 11.59
CA SER A 222 26.73 -8.90 11.53
C SER A 222 27.02 -9.71 12.80
N GLY A 223 26.59 -9.20 13.95
CA GLY A 223 26.89 -9.76 15.27
C GLY A 223 28.37 -9.66 15.69
N ASN A 224 29.23 -8.99 14.92
CA ASN A 224 30.68 -8.90 15.19
C ASN A 224 31.13 -7.56 15.79
N ARG A 225 30.19 -6.64 16.08
CA ARG A 225 30.52 -5.29 16.56
C ARG A 225 30.78 -5.30 18.07
N ALA A 226 31.98 -4.93 18.47
CA ALA A 226 32.35 -4.74 19.87
C ALA A 226 31.80 -3.39 20.40
N PRO A 227 31.31 -3.33 21.65
CA PRO A 227 31.30 -4.39 22.67
C PRO A 227 30.17 -5.43 22.50
N PHE A 228 29.18 -5.16 21.65
CA PHE A 228 27.93 -5.93 21.47
C PHE A 228 28.03 -7.20 20.62
N ILE A 229 29.14 -7.93 20.72
CA ILE A 229 29.35 -9.16 19.94
C ILE A 229 28.28 -10.21 20.28
N GLY A 230 27.67 -10.79 19.25
CA GLY A 230 26.58 -11.76 19.32
C GLY A 230 25.21 -11.15 19.62
N ILE A 231 25.08 -9.81 19.59
CA ILE A 231 23.81 -9.10 19.65
C ILE A 231 23.40 -8.69 18.24
N TYR A 232 22.10 -8.77 17.95
CA TYR A 232 21.52 -8.54 16.64
C TYR A 232 20.33 -7.58 16.72
N ASN A 233 20.20 -6.72 15.71
CA ASN A 233 19.10 -5.78 15.52
C ASN A 233 18.75 -5.69 14.02
N TYR A 234 17.81 -6.53 13.58
CA TYR A 234 17.40 -6.65 12.17
C TYR A 234 16.47 -5.53 11.69
N TYR A 235 15.96 -4.71 12.61
CA TYR A 235 15.04 -3.60 12.32
C TYR A 235 15.63 -2.24 12.69
N ASN A 236 16.90 -2.19 13.08
CA ASN A 236 17.59 -0.96 13.48
C ASN A 236 16.87 -0.18 14.62
N ILE A 237 16.17 -0.90 15.50
CA ILE A 237 15.38 -0.29 16.59
C ILE A 237 16.32 0.40 17.59
N GLY A 238 16.05 1.68 17.88
CA GLY A 238 16.88 2.48 18.79
C GLY A 238 18.20 2.99 18.21
N ALA A 239 18.40 2.88 16.89
CA ALA A 239 19.59 3.36 16.20
C ALA A 239 19.45 4.85 15.78
N TYR A 240 19.71 5.76 16.71
CA TYR A 240 19.57 7.20 16.47
C TYR A 240 20.76 7.80 15.71
N SER A 241 21.98 7.52 16.17
CA SER A 241 23.22 7.98 15.52
C SER A 241 23.88 6.89 14.66
N GLY A 242 23.46 5.64 14.81
CA GLY A 242 23.90 4.52 14.00
C GLY A 242 23.66 3.17 14.64
N ALA A 243 24.22 2.12 14.01
CA ALA A 243 23.99 0.73 14.41
C ALA A 243 24.42 0.41 15.86
N MET A 244 25.37 1.16 16.43
CA MET A 244 25.87 0.90 17.79
C MET A 244 24.80 1.19 18.84
N ASP A 245 24.10 2.32 18.74
CA ASP A 245 22.97 2.66 19.63
C ASP A 245 21.86 1.61 19.53
N GLY A 246 21.58 1.14 18.31
CA GLY A 246 20.61 0.08 18.08
C GLY A 246 21.05 -1.27 18.68
N LEU A 247 22.33 -1.59 18.66
CA LEU A 247 22.86 -2.80 19.30
C LEU A 247 22.85 -2.67 20.83
N GLU A 248 23.09 -1.48 21.38
CA GLU A 248 22.95 -1.21 22.80
C GLU A 248 21.50 -1.38 23.27
N TRP A 249 20.56 -0.83 22.48
CA TRP A 249 19.14 -1.04 22.69
C TRP A 249 18.80 -2.53 22.67
N ALA A 250 19.27 -3.27 21.67
CA ALA A 250 19.03 -4.71 21.55
C ALA A 250 19.69 -5.53 22.67
N ALA A 251 20.77 -5.02 23.28
CA ALA A 251 21.43 -5.60 24.45
C ALA A 251 20.69 -5.31 25.77
N GLY A 252 19.75 -4.37 25.77
CA GLY A 252 18.88 -4.09 26.92
C GLY A 252 19.52 -3.23 28.01
N TYR A 253 20.47 -2.35 27.68
CA TYR A 253 21.05 -1.33 28.58
C TYR A 253 21.42 -1.86 29.98
N LEU A 254 22.01 -3.06 30.03
CA LEU A 254 22.38 -3.72 31.27
C LEU A 254 23.47 -2.88 31.97
N ARG A 255 23.27 -2.60 33.25
CA ARG A 255 24.23 -1.86 34.09
C ARG A 255 24.13 -2.26 35.55
N LEU A 256 25.11 -1.86 36.36
CA LEU A 256 25.06 -2.01 37.82
C LEU A 256 24.10 -1.00 38.48
N GLU A 257 23.28 -1.46 39.42
CA GLU A 257 22.48 -0.61 40.32
C GLU A 257 23.15 -0.36 41.68
N LYS A 258 24.18 -1.14 42.01
CA LYS A 258 24.99 -1.04 43.23
C LYS A 258 26.45 -1.33 42.88
N ASP A 259 27.37 -0.85 43.70
CA ASP A 259 28.78 -1.25 43.61
C ASP A 259 28.89 -2.79 43.70
N ALA A 260 29.74 -3.38 42.86
CA ALA A 260 29.85 -4.82 42.76
C ALA A 260 31.29 -5.27 42.46
N THR A 261 31.55 -6.55 42.69
CA THR A 261 32.79 -7.21 42.26
C THR A 261 32.51 -8.03 41.02
N ILE A 262 33.31 -7.81 39.97
CA ILE A 262 33.33 -8.60 38.75
C ILE A 262 34.43 -9.65 38.89
N TYR A 263 34.08 -10.92 38.68
CA TYR A 263 35.01 -12.05 38.79
C TYR A 263 35.45 -12.50 37.40
N SER A 264 36.73 -12.79 37.19
CA SER A 264 37.21 -13.19 35.86
C SER A 264 36.83 -14.63 35.48
N ASP A 265 36.54 -15.48 36.46
CA ASP A 265 36.32 -16.92 36.26
C ASP A 265 35.05 -17.45 36.95
N TYR A 266 34.53 -18.57 36.43
CA TYR A 266 33.38 -19.30 36.94
C TYR A 266 33.50 -20.79 36.61
N LYS A 267 33.55 -21.63 37.64
CA LYS A 267 33.61 -23.09 37.50
C LYS A 267 32.73 -23.76 38.55
N ASN A 268 32.00 -24.80 38.16
CA ASN A 268 31.19 -25.63 39.06
C ASN A 268 30.25 -24.82 39.99
N GLY A 269 29.59 -23.79 39.45
CA GLY A 269 28.66 -22.96 40.23
C GLY A 269 29.29 -21.83 41.06
N LYS A 270 30.63 -21.73 41.09
CA LYS A 270 31.38 -20.79 41.92
C LYS A 270 32.18 -19.81 41.08
N VAL A 271 32.17 -18.53 41.46
CA VAL A 271 33.02 -17.48 40.86
C VAL A 271 34.40 -17.47 41.50
N SER A 272 35.43 -17.19 40.70
CA SER A 272 36.85 -17.25 41.08
C SER A 272 37.68 -16.24 40.26
N GLY A 273 39.01 -16.28 40.44
CA GLY A 273 39.96 -15.47 39.68
C GLY A 273 40.06 -14.02 40.16
N THR A 274 40.48 -13.15 39.25
CA THR A 274 40.70 -11.72 39.49
C THR A 274 39.39 -11.04 39.86
N LYS A 275 39.42 -10.28 40.96
CA LYS A 275 38.29 -9.51 41.47
C LYS A 275 38.44 -8.05 41.08
N THR A 276 37.61 -7.57 40.17
CA THR A 276 37.60 -6.16 39.76
C THR A 276 36.43 -5.44 40.41
N LYS A 277 36.70 -4.35 41.15
CA LYS A 277 35.65 -3.49 41.70
C LYS A 277 35.04 -2.65 40.57
N ALA A 278 33.71 -2.62 40.49
CA ALA A 278 32.97 -1.80 39.54
C ALA A 278 31.91 -0.99 40.28
N LYS A 279 31.75 0.26 39.89
CA LYS A 279 30.85 1.21 40.54
C LYS A 279 29.41 1.12 40.00
N LYS A 280 28.44 1.54 40.82
CA LYS A 280 27.06 1.77 40.38
C LYS A 280 27.06 2.59 39.08
N GLY A 281 26.23 2.19 38.13
CA GLY A 281 26.15 2.83 36.81
C GLY A 281 27.03 2.20 35.74
N GLN A 282 27.98 1.33 36.08
CA GLN A 282 28.81 0.63 35.10
C GLN A 282 27.98 -0.14 34.08
N TYR A 283 28.13 0.21 32.81
CA TYR A 283 27.49 -0.46 31.68
C TYR A 283 28.18 -1.77 31.31
N MET A 284 27.39 -2.70 30.80
CA MET A 284 27.84 -4.03 30.41
C MET A 284 26.88 -4.66 29.39
N VAL A 285 27.38 -5.54 28.54
CA VAL A 285 26.55 -6.38 27.67
C VAL A 285 26.47 -7.79 28.25
N TRP A 286 25.26 -8.34 28.29
CA TRP A 286 25.03 -9.74 28.67
C TRP A 286 25.66 -10.69 27.64
N ARG A 287 26.33 -11.73 28.11
CA ARG A 287 26.97 -12.75 27.27
C ARG A 287 26.36 -14.14 27.51
N ALA A 288 26.11 -14.52 28.77
CA ALA A 288 25.49 -15.80 29.10
C ALA A 288 24.91 -15.81 30.52
N ASN A 289 24.03 -16.77 30.79
CA ASN A 289 23.62 -17.13 32.15
C ASN A 289 24.66 -18.07 32.79
N ALA A 290 25.00 -17.85 34.06
CA ALA A 290 25.90 -18.69 34.84
C ALA A 290 25.37 -18.81 36.28
N GLY A 291 24.41 -19.70 36.50
CA GLY A 291 23.74 -19.84 37.82
C GLY A 291 23.12 -18.51 38.28
N LYS A 292 23.53 -18.05 39.48
CA LYS A 292 23.14 -16.75 40.06
C LYS A 292 23.89 -15.53 39.49
N TYR A 293 24.76 -15.74 38.50
CA TYR A 293 25.57 -14.72 37.85
C TYR A 293 25.19 -14.56 36.38
N TYR A 294 25.47 -13.38 35.82
CA TYR A 294 25.62 -13.19 34.38
C TYR A 294 27.09 -13.22 34.03
N ARG A 295 27.44 -13.88 32.91
CA ARG A 295 28.68 -13.59 32.19
C ARG A 295 28.43 -12.33 31.37
N VAL A 296 29.29 -11.33 31.52
CA VAL A 296 29.13 -10.00 30.91
C VAL A 296 30.42 -9.51 30.27
N ARG A 297 30.32 -8.52 29.41
CA ARG A 297 31.43 -7.72 28.89
C ARG A 297 31.18 -6.26 29.28
N LEU A 298 32.09 -5.68 30.06
CA LEU A 298 32.03 -4.28 30.46
C LEU A 298 32.22 -3.38 29.24
N TYR A 299 31.63 -2.20 29.25
CA TYR A 299 31.95 -1.14 28.30
C TYR A 299 31.71 0.24 28.92
N THR A 300 32.36 1.25 28.34
CA THR A 300 32.03 2.66 28.60
C THR A 300 31.33 3.24 27.39
N ASP A 301 30.34 4.10 27.63
CA ASP A 301 29.67 4.89 26.60
C ASP A 301 30.01 6.37 26.82
N ASN A 302 30.68 6.95 25.83
CA ASN A 302 31.00 8.37 25.79
C ASN A 302 30.23 9.01 24.62
N ASN A 303 28.94 9.29 24.84
CA ASN A 303 28.02 9.89 23.86
C ASN A 303 27.99 9.14 22.52
N GLY A 304 27.72 7.83 22.54
CA GLY A 304 27.64 6.97 21.35
C GLY A 304 28.99 6.38 20.91
N ARG A 305 30.09 6.74 21.61
CA ARG A 305 31.40 6.10 21.43
C ARG A 305 31.61 5.03 22.49
N TYR A 306 31.53 3.78 22.06
CA TYR A 306 31.62 2.61 22.92
C TYR A 306 33.05 2.05 23.00
N THR A 307 33.61 1.95 24.21
CA THR A 307 34.92 1.32 24.45
C THR A 307 34.75 -0.03 25.14
N THR A 308 35.35 -1.07 24.58
CA THR A 308 35.23 -2.44 25.11
C THR A 308 36.11 -2.62 26.35
N GLY A 309 35.51 -3.06 27.46
CA GLY A 309 36.22 -3.41 28.70
C GLY A 309 36.41 -4.91 28.89
N THR A 310 36.71 -5.32 30.12
CA THR A 310 36.96 -6.72 30.49
C THR A 310 35.67 -7.57 30.48
N SER A 311 35.80 -8.89 30.29
CA SER A 311 34.70 -9.84 30.53
C SER A 311 34.80 -10.42 31.93
N GLY A 312 33.66 -10.76 32.52
CA GLY A 312 33.63 -11.46 33.80
C GLY A 312 32.23 -11.86 34.22
N TYR A 313 32.10 -12.21 35.49
CA TYR A 313 30.88 -12.69 36.11
C TYR A 313 30.41 -11.72 37.19
N VAL A 314 29.12 -11.39 37.17
CA VAL A 314 28.50 -10.43 38.08
C VAL A 314 27.20 -11.01 38.63
N PRO A 315 26.88 -10.84 39.94
CA PRO A 315 25.62 -11.33 40.49
C PRO A 315 24.42 -10.72 39.77
N LYS A 316 23.41 -11.53 39.44
CA LYS A 316 22.19 -11.03 38.77
C LYS A 316 21.44 -10.00 39.64
N SER A 317 21.50 -10.15 40.95
CA SER A 317 20.79 -9.31 41.94
C SER A 317 21.26 -7.86 42.01
N VAL A 318 22.44 -7.54 41.45
CA VAL A 318 22.97 -6.16 41.43
C VAL A 318 22.83 -5.48 40.06
N CYS A 319 22.24 -6.17 39.09
CA CYS A 319 22.09 -5.69 37.72
C CYS A 319 20.70 -5.08 37.46
N ARG A 320 20.67 -3.97 36.72
CA ARG A 320 19.42 -3.41 36.16
C ARG A 320 18.94 -4.24 34.98
N THR A 321 17.85 -4.98 35.14
CA THR A 321 17.25 -5.79 34.08
C THR A 321 15.90 -5.27 33.58
N LYS A 322 15.46 -4.07 34.01
CA LYS A 322 14.15 -3.51 33.61
C LYS A 322 13.92 -3.41 32.09
N TYR A 323 15.00 -3.35 31.30
CA TYR A 323 14.96 -3.30 29.84
C TYR A 323 15.17 -4.67 29.17
N PHE A 324 15.25 -5.77 29.94
CA PHE A 324 15.20 -7.14 29.41
C PHE A 324 13.74 -7.57 29.12
N ASN A 325 13.00 -6.65 28.49
CA ASN A 325 11.67 -6.88 27.95
C ASN A 325 11.77 -7.08 26.43
N TYR A 326 10.68 -7.51 25.79
CA TYR A 326 10.67 -7.86 24.35
C TYR A 326 11.75 -8.87 23.98
N GLY A 327 11.96 -9.91 24.80
CA GLY A 327 12.94 -10.96 24.56
C GLY A 327 14.40 -10.50 24.49
N ARG A 328 14.72 -9.26 24.93
CA ARG A 328 16.09 -8.77 25.04
C ARG A 328 16.84 -9.45 26.19
N PRO A 329 18.15 -9.67 26.05
CA PRO A 329 19.01 -9.30 24.92
C PRO A 329 18.84 -10.19 23.68
N TRP A 330 18.86 -9.57 22.49
CA TRP A 330 18.69 -10.24 21.21
C TRP A 330 19.96 -10.96 20.73
N SER A 331 20.24 -12.08 21.40
CA SER A 331 21.46 -12.88 21.30
C SER A 331 21.57 -13.81 20.09
N ASN A 332 20.63 -13.72 19.15
CA ASN A 332 20.67 -14.38 17.85
C ASN A 332 19.67 -13.69 16.88
N PRO A 333 19.79 -13.92 15.56
CA PRO A 333 18.90 -13.32 14.57
C PRO A 333 17.42 -13.65 14.77
N TYR A 334 17.07 -14.89 15.15
CA TYR A 334 15.67 -15.28 15.37
C TYR A 334 15.03 -14.43 16.47
N LYS A 335 15.70 -14.26 17.61
CA LYS A 335 15.21 -13.41 18.71
C LYS A 335 15.02 -11.97 18.27
N SER A 336 15.97 -11.43 17.50
CA SER A 336 15.92 -10.06 16.98
C SER A 336 14.72 -9.86 16.05
N ILE A 337 14.52 -10.77 15.09
CA ILE A 337 13.41 -10.73 14.12
C ILE A 337 12.07 -10.93 14.84
N TYR A 338 11.95 -11.97 15.65
CA TYR A 338 10.70 -12.34 16.30
C TYR A 338 10.21 -11.28 17.29
N ASN A 339 11.09 -10.83 18.20
CA ASN A 339 10.68 -9.87 19.23
C ASN A 339 10.76 -8.42 18.75
N GLY A 340 11.62 -8.11 17.78
CA GLY A 340 11.66 -6.80 17.14
C GLY A 340 10.34 -6.49 16.42
N ALA A 341 9.75 -7.49 15.76
CA ALA A 341 8.42 -7.35 15.18
C ALA A 341 7.33 -7.02 16.24
N THR A 342 7.39 -7.64 17.42
CA THR A 342 6.47 -7.31 18.53
C THR A 342 6.65 -5.87 19.00
N TYR A 343 7.90 -5.39 19.11
CA TYR A 343 8.14 -3.99 19.47
C TYR A 343 7.59 -3.02 18.42
N ILE A 344 7.82 -3.30 17.13
CA ILE A 344 7.30 -2.48 16.03
C ILE A 344 5.77 -2.46 16.06
N ALA A 345 5.12 -3.60 16.26
CA ALA A 345 3.67 -3.71 16.29
C ALA A 345 3.02 -2.81 17.34
N ASN A 346 3.66 -2.58 18.48
CA ASN A 346 3.14 -1.67 19.51
C ASN A 346 3.04 -0.20 19.05
N GLY A 347 3.75 0.17 17.98
CA GLY A 347 3.61 1.48 17.34
C GLY A 347 2.40 1.58 16.38
N PHE A 348 1.71 0.47 16.09
CA PHE A 348 0.58 0.41 15.17
C PHE A 348 -0.69 -0.04 15.92
N SER A 349 -1.80 0.68 15.73
CA SER A 349 -3.09 0.19 16.22
C SER A 349 -3.66 -0.90 15.29
N LYS A 350 -4.50 -1.79 15.83
CA LYS A 350 -5.13 -2.88 15.04
C LYS A 350 -5.95 -2.36 13.85
N THR A 351 -6.45 -1.14 13.94
CA THR A 351 -7.33 -0.50 12.94
C THR A 351 -6.62 0.54 12.07
N GLN A 352 -5.43 1.01 12.45
CA GLN A 352 -4.63 1.99 11.70
C GLN A 352 -3.37 1.34 11.12
N ASN A 353 -3.60 0.35 10.27
CA ASN A 353 -2.56 -0.51 9.69
C ASN A 353 -2.02 -0.03 8.33
N THR A 354 -2.20 1.26 8.02
CA THR A 354 -1.60 1.94 6.86
C THR A 354 -1.28 3.37 7.26
N GLY A 355 -0.32 4.01 6.60
CA GLY A 355 0.00 5.43 6.85
C GLY A 355 -1.22 6.34 6.68
N TYR A 356 -2.08 6.04 5.71
CA TYR A 356 -3.35 6.75 5.52
C TYR A 356 -4.27 6.62 6.74
N LEU A 357 -4.46 5.41 7.28
CA LEU A 357 -5.34 5.21 8.43
C LEU A 357 -4.73 5.76 9.73
N GLN A 358 -3.41 5.78 9.85
CA GLN A 358 -2.73 6.47 10.96
C GLN A 358 -2.99 7.98 10.93
N LYS A 359 -3.08 8.57 9.73
CA LYS A 359 -3.38 9.99 9.55
C LYS A 359 -4.86 10.34 9.70
N PHE A 360 -5.76 9.63 9.03
CA PHE A 360 -7.18 10.05 8.91
C PHE A 360 -8.14 9.23 9.77
N ASN A 361 -7.69 8.11 10.36
CA ASN A 361 -8.47 7.22 11.23
C ASN A 361 -9.91 6.91 10.77
N VAL A 362 -10.08 6.58 9.49
CA VAL A 362 -11.40 6.34 8.86
C VAL A 362 -11.82 4.87 8.78
N ALA A 363 -11.11 3.98 9.48
CA ALA A 363 -11.44 2.56 9.48
C ALA A 363 -12.84 2.33 10.10
N PRO A 364 -13.62 1.37 9.58
CA PRO A 364 -14.90 1.02 10.19
C PRO A 364 -14.68 0.43 11.60
N GLY A 365 -15.55 0.77 12.55
CA GLY A 365 -15.52 0.22 13.91
C GLY A 365 -14.54 0.89 14.89
N THR A 366 -13.89 1.99 14.52
CA THR A 366 -13.11 2.80 15.47
C THR A 366 -14.05 3.65 16.33
N ALA A 367 -13.87 3.62 17.66
CA ALA A 367 -14.66 4.41 18.61
C ALA A 367 -14.37 5.93 18.51
N GLU A 368 -13.24 6.27 17.92
CA GLU A 368 -12.61 7.60 17.92
C GLU A 368 -12.33 8.08 16.48
N LYS A 369 -13.34 8.03 15.61
CA LYS A 369 -13.19 8.50 14.22
C LYS A 369 -12.79 9.97 14.18
N HIS A 370 -11.79 10.31 13.36
CA HIS A 370 -11.25 11.67 13.23
C HIS A 370 -10.64 12.22 14.55
N SER A 371 -10.27 11.32 15.46
CA SER A 371 -9.45 11.58 16.64
C SER A 371 -8.38 10.49 16.78
N HIS A 372 -7.36 10.70 17.62
CA HIS A 372 -6.19 9.80 17.74
C HIS A 372 -5.41 9.60 16.43
N GLU A 373 -5.27 10.69 15.68
CA GLU A 373 -4.39 10.75 14.52
C GLU A 373 -2.94 10.78 15.00
N TYR A 374 -2.10 9.93 14.41
CA TYR A 374 -0.66 9.91 14.73
C TYR A 374 0.07 11.16 14.20
N MET A 375 -0.56 11.91 13.29
CA MET A 375 0.03 13.02 12.57
C MET A 375 -0.99 14.14 12.41
N ALA A 376 -0.65 15.37 12.83
CA ALA A 376 -1.48 16.55 12.58
C ALA A 376 -1.33 17.07 11.13
N ASN A 377 -0.17 16.84 10.50
CA ASN A 377 0.11 17.27 9.13
C ASN A 377 -0.70 16.45 8.11
N VAL A 378 -1.59 17.10 7.37
CA VAL A 378 -2.44 16.46 6.33
C VAL A 378 -1.66 15.81 5.19
N GLN A 379 -0.41 16.22 4.97
CA GLN A 379 0.46 15.70 3.91
C GLN A 379 1.30 14.50 4.37
N ALA A 380 1.39 14.24 5.67
CA ALA A 380 2.41 13.37 6.26
C ALA A 380 2.41 11.96 5.64
N ALA A 381 1.25 11.31 5.55
CA ALA A 381 1.15 9.97 4.96
C ALA A 381 1.61 9.94 3.49
N ALA A 382 1.28 10.97 2.71
CA ALA A 382 1.73 11.09 1.32
C ALA A 382 3.24 11.36 1.25
N SER A 383 3.79 12.23 2.09
CA SER A 383 5.24 12.51 2.12
C SER A 383 6.06 11.29 2.56
N GLU A 384 5.63 10.59 3.62
CA GLU A 384 6.29 9.37 4.12
C GLU A 384 6.26 8.21 3.10
N SER A 385 5.22 8.16 2.27
CA SER A 385 5.11 7.15 1.21
C SER A 385 6.21 7.30 0.16
N VAL A 386 6.70 8.51 -0.12
CA VAL A 386 7.83 8.75 -1.03
C VAL A 386 9.11 8.18 -0.44
N THR A 387 9.35 8.36 0.86
CA THR A 387 10.49 7.76 1.57
C THR A 387 10.43 6.24 1.50
N THR A 388 9.24 5.66 1.70
CA THR A 388 8.99 4.21 1.58
C THR A 388 9.27 3.70 0.17
N TYR A 389 8.77 4.38 -0.86
CA TYR A 389 9.05 4.07 -2.27
C TYR A 389 10.57 4.11 -2.55
N ASN A 390 11.26 5.17 -2.14
CA ASN A 390 12.69 5.33 -2.39
C ASN A 390 13.49 4.21 -1.72
N ALA A 391 13.14 3.84 -0.48
CA ALA A 391 13.75 2.72 0.22
C ALA A 391 13.56 1.40 -0.54
N TYR A 392 12.34 1.09 -0.98
CA TYR A 392 12.04 -0.14 -1.72
C TYR A 392 12.65 -0.17 -3.11
N LYS A 393 12.75 0.99 -3.78
CA LYS A 393 13.45 1.14 -5.06
C LYS A 393 14.93 0.85 -4.89
N SER A 394 15.58 1.47 -3.91
CA SER A 394 17.00 1.25 -3.60
C SER A 394 17.28 -0.20 -3.20
N ALA A 395 16.38 -0.82 -2.43
CA ALA A 395 16.44 -2.22 -2.07
C ALA A 395 16.07 -3.19 -3.22
N LYS A 396 15.64 -2.69 -4.38
CA LYS A 396 15.20 -3.47 -5.56
C LYS A 396 14.03 -4.41 -5.28
N ILE A 397 13.13 -4.03 -4.38
CA ILE A 397 11.97 -4.84 -3.96
C ILE A 397 10.61 -4.27 -4.40
N LEU A 398 10.56 -3.32 -5.34
CA LEU A 398 9.29 -2.80 -5.86
C LEU A 398 8.43 -3.88 -6.55
N ASN A 399 9.05 -4.82 -7.27
CA ASN A 399 8.36 -5.89 -8.00
C ASN A 399 7.93 -7.08 -7.10
N THR A 400 8.07 -6.95 -5.78
CA THR A 400 7.74 -7.99 -4.81
C THR A 400 6.28 -7.88 -4.37
N ALA A 401 5.77 -8.91 -3.68
CA ALA A 401 4.39 -8.95 -3.24
C ALA A 401 4.13 -7.91 -2.15
N LYS A 402 3.07 -7.13 -2.31
CA LYS A 402 2.65 -6.07 -1.39
C LYS A 402 1.13 -6.01 -1.31
N THR A 403 0.59 -5.63 -0.16
CA THR A 403 -0.85 -5.47 0.03
C THR A 403 -1.15 -4.02 0.34
N PHE A 404 -2.13 -3.44 -0.36
CA PHE A 404 -2.56 -2.06 -0.17
C PHE A 404 -4.03 -2.02 0.24
N ILE A 405 -4.31 -1.45 1.41
CA ILE A 405 -5.67 -1.25 1.93
C ILE A 405 -6.11 0.16 1.58
N ILE A 406 -7.01 0.29 0.60
CA ILE A 406 -7.38 1.58 0.02
C ILE A 406 -8.79 1.97 0.48
N PRO A 407 -8.98 3.12 1.14
CA PRO A 407 -10.28 3.54 1.64
C PRO A 407 -11.24 3.89 0.49
N VAL A 408 -12.49 3.47 0.66
CA VAL A 408 -13.59 3.73 -0.25
C VAL A 408 -14.70 4.43 0.52
N TYR A 409 -14.94 5.69 0.17
CA TYR A 409 -16.01 6.52 0.71
C TYR A 409 -17.25 6.49 -0.19
N SER A 410 -18.42 6.75 0.39
CA SER A 410 -19.62 7.10 -0.37
C SER A 410 -19.61 8.59 -0.73
N GLY A 411 -20.37 8.99 -1.77
CA GLY A 411 -20.49 10.41 -2.13
C GLY A 411 -19.21 11.10 -2.59
N MET A 412 -18.22 10.35 -3.08
CA MET A 412 -16.98 10.92 -3.65
C MET A 412 -17.30 11.86 -4.82
N PRO A 413 -16.58 12.99 -4.97
CA PRO A 413 -16.78 13.90 -6.09
C PRO A 413 -16.41 13.23 -7.43
N ALA A 414 -17.04 13.67 -8.51
CA ALA A 414 -16.87 13.06 -9.85
C ALA A 414 -15.43 13.12 -10.35
N SER A 415 -14.72 14.22 -10.06
CA SER A 415 -13.29 14.38 -10.27
C SER A 415 -12.56 14.53 -8.94
N THR A 416 -11.24 14.36 -8.96
CA THR A 416 -10.43 14.64 -7.77
C THR A 416 -10.32 16.15 -7.54
N ALA A 417 -10.16 16.54 -6.27
CA ALA A 417 -9.93 17.92 -5.91
C ALA A 417 -8.51 18.35 -6.33
N ASN A 418 -8.42 19.40 -7.16
CA ASN A 418 -7.18 20.12 -7.39
C ASN A 418 -7.19 21.38 -6.53
N VAL A 419 -6.30 21.45 -5.54
CA VAL A 419 -6.27 22.55 -4.56
C VAL A 419 -5.99 23.91 -5.24
N ASN A 420 -5.36 23.89 -6.42
CA ASN A 420 -5.07 25.10 -7.22
C ASN A 420 -6.21 25.50 -8.17
N HIS A 421 -7.23 24.66 -8.38
CA HIS A 421 -8.41 25.03 -9.16
C HIS A 421 -9.58 25.38 -8.24
N ILE A 422 -9.82 26.68 -8.13
CA ILE A 422 -10.87 27.29 -7.32
C ILE A 422 -12.24 27.04 -7.98
N SER A 423 -13.14 26.39 -7.26
CA SER A 423 -14.58 26.69 -7.36
C SER A 423 -15.05 27.01 -5.96
N THR A 424 -15.09 28.30 -5.67
CA THR A 424 -15.66 28.89 -4.46
C THR A 424 -17.15 28.57 -4.40
N SER A 425 -17.55 27.57 -3.61
CA SER A 425 -18.87 27.59 -2.96
C SER A 425 -18.66 28.06 -1.53
N THR A 426 -18.77 29.37 -1.33
CA THR A 426 -18.65 30.05 -0.05
C THR A 426 -19.70 29.54 0.93
N SER A 427 -19.24 29.07 2.09
CA SER A 427 -20.07 28.67 3.23
C SER A 427 -20.47 29.93 4.01
N GLY A 428 -21.74 30.32 3.93
CA GLY A 428 -22.37 31.28 4.86
C GLY A 428 -23.23 30.51 5.86
N SER A 429 -22.93 30.70 7.14
CA SER A 429 -23.59 30.08 8.29
C SER A 429 -24.82 30.89 8.70
N THR A 430 -26.00 30.29 8.73
CA THR A 430 -27.06 30.66 9.68
C THR A 430 -27.85 29.42 10.10
N THR A 431 -27.88 29.19 11.41
CA THR A 431 -28.66 28.18 12.10
C THR A 431 -30.12 28.60 12.17
N THR A 432 -31.04 27.86 11.55
CA THR A 432 -32.40 27.69 12.10
C THR A 432 -32.99 26.36 11.62
N THR A 433 -33.55 25.65 12.58
CA THR A 433 -34.18 24.34 12.53
C THR A 433 -35.37 24.32 11.57
N THR A 434 -35.42 23.39 10.62
CA THR A 434 -36.63 22.67 10.13
C THR A 434 -36.26 21.67 9.02
N ARG A 435 -36.84 20.47 9.12
CA ARG A 435 -36.78 19.33 8.18
C ARG A 435 -37.61 19.62 6.90
N PRO A 436 -37.52 18.77 5.87
CA PRO A 436 -36.58 18.76 4.75
C PRO A 436 -37.11 19.56 3.54
N SER A 437 -36.26 20.31 2.82
CA SER A 437 -36.69 20.92 1.54
C SER A 437 -35.60 20.86 0.47
N THR A 438 -35.99 20.24 -0.64
CA THR A 438 -35.26 20.05 -1.89
C THR A 438 -34.74 21.37 -2.46
N THR A 439 -33.42 21.57 -2.51
CA THR A 439 -32.83 22.75 -3.17
C THR A 439 -32.84 22.57 -4.69
N ALA A 440 -33.34 23.60 -5.38
CA ALA A 440 -33.69 23.66 -6.80
C ALA A 440 -32.56 23.40 -7.83
N ALA A 441 -31.33 23.07 -7.44
CA ALA A 441 -30.19 22.86 -8.35
C ALA A 441 -30.19 21.50 -9.08
N ALA A 442 -31.03 20.54 -8.66
CA ALA A 442 -31.15 19.21 -9.28
C ALA A 442 -32.36 19.06 -10.22
N LYS A 443 -33.22 20.08 -10.30
CA LYS A 443 -34.48 20.00 -11.07
C LYS A 443 -34.12 19.84 -12.56
N ASN A 444 -34.63 18.77 -13.17
CA ASN A 444 -34.46 18.44 -14.60
C ASN A 444 -33.04 18.04 -15.06
N ARG A 445 -32.16 17.59 -14.16
CA ARG A 445 -30.84 17.06 -14.54
C ARG A 445 -30.98 15.71 -15.27
N VAL A 446 -30.26 15.56 -16.39
CA VAL A 446 -30.17 14.27 -17.10
C VAL A 446 -29.33 13.29 -16.28
N THR A 447 -29.86 12.09 -16.05
CA THR A 447 -29.22 10.98 -15.34
C THR A 447 -29.15 9.74 -16.22
N GLY A 448 -28.32 8.76 -15.85
CA GLY A 448 -28.22 7.49 -16.60
C GLY A 448 -27.57 7.59 -17.97
N LEU A 449 -26.78 8.65 -18.25
CA LEU A 449 -26.05 8.78 -19.50
C LEU A 449 -25.05 7.62 -19.65
N THR A 450 -25.34 6.73 -20.60
CA THR A 450 -24.61 5.47 -20.81
C THR A 450 -24.31 5.28 -22.30
N LEU A 451 -23.12 4.77 -22.60
CA LEU A 451 -22.75 4.35 -23.95
C LEU A 451 -23.39 2.99 -24.21
N THR A 452 -24.15 2.87 -25.29
CA THR A 452 -24.93 1.68 -25.66
C THR A 452 -24.51 1.06 -26.99
N GLY A 453 -23.75 1.79 -27.81
CA GLY A 453 -23.21 1.29 -29.07
C GLY A 453 -21.92 2.02 -29.44
N ARG A 454 -20.99 1.30 -30.05
CA ARG A 454 -19.67 1.82 -30.44
C ARG A 454 -19.29 1.18 -31.77
N THR A 455 -18.89 2.01 -32.73
CA THR A 455 -18.30 1.57 -34.00
C THR A 455 -16.98 2.32 -34.21
N GLN A 456 -16.30 2.12 -35.34
CA GLN A 456 -15.06 2.85 -35.65
C GLN A 456 -15.28 4.36 -35.85
N THR A 457 -16.51 4.77 -36.21
CA THR A 457 -16.81 6.17 -36.54
C THR A 457 -18.01 6.74 -35.80
N ASN A 458 -18.63 5.96 -34.91
CA ASN A 458 -19.85 6.35 -34.22
C ASN A 458 -19.87 5.95 -32.73
N LEU A 459 -20.47 6.80 -31.90
CA LEU A 459 -20.82 6.54 -30.50
C LEU A 459 -22.32 6.71 -30.28
N THR A 460 -22.97 5.70 -29.71
CA THR A 460 -24.42 5.72 -29.42
C THR A 460 -24.66 5.78 -27.92
N TYR A 461 -25.41 6.78 -27.49
CA TYR A 461 -25.72 7.05 -26.08
C TYR A 461 -27.22 6.93 -25.79
N LYS A 462 -27.54 6.50 -24.57
CA LYS A 462 -28.90 6.57 -23.98
C LYS A 462 -28.85 7.23 -22.60
N TRP A 463 -29.96 7.81 -22.18
CA TRP A 463 -30.14 8.40 -20.85
C TRP A 463 -31.58 8.28 -20.36
N ASN A 464 -31.81 8.57 -19.08
CA ASN A 464 -33.14 8.53 -18.48
C ASN A 464 -33.99 9.72 -18.95
N LYS A 465 -35.27 9.50 -19.21
CA LYS A 465 -36.24 10.55 -19.56
C LYS A 465 -36.37 11.56 -18.41
N VAL A 466 -36.22 12.84 -18.72
CA VAL A 466 -36.51 13.95 -17.79
C VAL A 466 -37.96 14.40 -18.01
N SER A 467 -38.74 14.47 -16.93
CA SER A 467 -40.15 14.86 -16.99
C SER A 467 -40.32 16.29 -17.52
N GLY A 468 -41.23 16.48 -18.49
CA GLY A 468 -41.49 17.76 -19.15
C GLY A 468 -40.42 18.24 -20.12
N ALA A 469 -39.42 17.43 -20.46
CA ALA A 469 -38.40 17.78 -21.45
C ALA A 469 -38.94 17.68 -22.88
N THR A 470 -38.79 18.75 -23.65
CA THR A 470 -39.18 18.78 -25.08
C THR A 470 -38.01 18.45 -26.01
N LYS A 471 -36.77 18.66 -25.55
CA LYS A 471 -35.53 18.29 -26.26
C LYS A 471 -34.34 18.14 -25.30
N TYR A 472 -33.27 17.53 -25.79
CA TYR A 472 -32.00 17.35 -25.11
C TYR A 472 -30.86 17.92 -25.94
N TYR A 473 -29.96 18.64 -25.30
CA TYR A 473 -28.74 19.18 -25.91
C TYR A 473 -27.54 18.33 -25.46
N ILE A 474 -26.88 17.71 -26.41
CA ILE A 474 -25.65 16.95 -26.23
C ILE A 474 -24.48 17.86 -26.57
N ASP A 475 -23.58 18.03 -25.60
CA ASP A 475 -22.33 18.75 -25.73
C ASP A 475 -21.20 17.73 -25.88
N ILE A 476 -20.42 17.85 -26.95
CA ILE A 476 -19.32 16.93 -27.28
C ILE A 476 -18.04 17.72 -27.43
N THR A 477 -17.06 17.38 -26.61
CA THR A 477 -15.69 17.89 -26.72
C THR A 477 -14.81 16.81 -27.31
N ASN A 478 -14.18 17.10 -28.44
CA ASN A 478 -13.05 16.34 -28.94
C ASN A 478 -11.82 16.73 -28.10
N LYS A 479 -11.47 15.88 -27.15
CA LYS A 479 -10.37 16.11 -26.21
C LYS A 479 -9.00 16.08 -26.88
N THR A 480 -8.89 15.40 -28.03
CA THR A 480 -7.64 15.29 -28.79
C THR A 480 -7.37 16.54 -29.61
N LYS A 481 -8.39 17.05 -30.33
CA LYS A 481 -8.26 18.26 -31.17
C LYS A 481 -8.56 19.56 -30.42
N GLY A 482 -9.17 19.49 -29.24
CA GLY A 482 -9.65 20.66 -28.50
C GLY A 482 -10.88 21.32 -29.13
N THR A 483 -11.52 20.69 -30.12
CA THR A 483 -12.72 21.22 -30.78
C THR A 483 -14.00 20.77 -30.08
N ASN A 484 -15.06 21.55 -30.22
CA ASN A 484 -16.37 21.22 -29.67
C ASN A 484 -17.42 21.18 -30.78
N PHE A 485 -18.38 20.27 -30.64
CA PHE A 485 -19.57 20.22 -31.47
C PHE A 485 -20.75 19.77 -30.62
N SER A 486 -21.96 19.98 -31.12
CA SER A 486 -23.16 19.65 -30.38
C SER A 486 -24.23 19.02 -31.27
N LYS A 487 -25.17 18.35 -30.62
CA LYS A 487 -26.35 17.78 -31.27
C LYS A 487 -27.55 18.00 -30.39
N THR A 488 -28.70 18.27 -30.98
CA THR A 488 -29.97 18.34 -30.28
C THR A 488 -30.88 17.20 -30.76
N VAL A 489 -31.54 16.53 -29.83
CA VAL A 489 -32.49 15.44 -30.13
C VAL A 489 -33.75 15.60 -29.27
N THR A 490 -34.87 15.05 -29.72
CA THR A 490 -36.13 15.02 -28.95
C THR A 490 -36.27 13.77 -28.09
N GLY A 491 -35.65 12.66 -28.50
CA GLY A 491 -35.64 11.38 -27.76
C GLY A 491 -34.58 11.32 -26.66
N THR A 492 -34.52 10.17 -25.97
CA THR A 492 -33.56 9.91 -24.88
C THR A 492 -32.32 9.11 -25.34
N SER A 493 -32.00 9.21 -26.62
CA SER A 493 -30.84 8.57 -27.23
C SER A 493 -30.28 9.40 -28.38
N ALA A 494 -28.98 9.30 -28.60
CA ALA A 494 -28.33 9.91 -29.76
C ALA A 494 -27.16 9.07 -30.25
N THR A 495 -27.04 8.97 -31.57
CA THR A 495 -25.83 8.50 -32.25
C THR A 495 -25.04 9.71 -32.75
N LEU A 496 -23.79 9.77 -32.31
CA LEU A 496 -22.76 10.69 -32.79
C LEU A 496 -22.05 10.03 -33.96
N HIS A 497 -21.95 10.72 -35.09
CA HIS A 497 -21.36 10.21 -36.33
C HIS A 497 -20.09 10.98 -36.69
N ASN A 498 -19.37 10.49 -37.69
CA ASN A 498 -18.18 11.13 -38.26
C ASN A 498 -17.06 11.36 -37.23
N LEU A 499 -16.96 10.44 -36.27
CA LEU A 499 -15.90 10.41 -35.29
C LEU A 499 -14.73 9.58 -35.84
N THR A 500 -13.55 9.75 -35.26
CA THR A 500 -12.40 8.91 -35.57
C THR A 500 -12.06 8.05 -34.36
N ASP A 501 -11.41 6.92 -34.62
CA ASP A 501 -11.00 6.00 -33.57
C ASP A 501 -9.81 6.53 -32.76
N THR A 502 -8.94 7.35 -33.34
CA THR A 502 -7.74 7.91 -32.70
C THR A 502 -8.02 9.07 -31.74
N GLU A 503 -9.23 9.65 -31.79
CA GLU A 503 -9.61 10.81 -30.98
C GLU A 503 -10.45 10.41 -29.76
N GLU A 504 -10.30 11.15 -28.67
CA GLU A 504 -11.08 10.97 -27.44
C GLU A 504 -12.22 12.00 -27.38
N TYR A 505 -13.44 11.55 -27.07
CA TYR A 505 -14.62 12.40 -27.02
C TYR A 505 -15.24 12.39 -25.62
N ALA A 506 -15.43 13.58 -25.05
CA ALA A 506 -16.16 13.78 -23.80
C ALA A 506 -17.58 14.26 -24.10
N VAL A 507 -18.58 13.47 -23.68
CA VAL A 507 -20.00 13.70 -23.99
C VAL A 507 -20.78 13.98 -22.71
N ARG A 508 -21.60 15.04 -22.70
CA ARG A 508 -22.56 15.32 -21.62
C ARG A 508 -23.88 15.82 -22.19
N VAL A 509 -24.97 15.63 -21.47
CA VAL A 509 -26.33 15.94 -21.96
C VAL A 509 -27.09 16.79 -20.95
N ARG A 510 -27.85 17.78 -21.42
CA ARG A 510 -28.81 18.53 -20.61
C ARG A 510 -30.20 18.53 -21.24
N ALA A 511 -31.23 18.57 -20.40
CA ALA A 511 -32.63 18.62 -20.85
C ALA A 511 -33.10 20.07 -21.02
N TYR A 512 -34.03 20.30 -21.94
CA TYR A 512 -34.74 21.57 -22.11
C TYR A 512 -36.19 21.40 -21.65
N VAL A 513 -36.56 22.10 -20.58
CA VAL A 513 -37.86 21.98 -19.91
C VAL A 513 -38.46 23.38 -19.75
N LYS A 514 -39.70 23.59 -20.22
CA LYS A 514 -40.45 24.86 -20.07
C LYS A 514 -39.62 26.11 -20.44
N GLY A 515 -39.00 26.11 -21.62
CA GLY A 515 -38.27 27.27 -22.13
C GLY A 515 -36.83 27.41 -21.61
N LYS A 516 -36.35 26.56 -20.70
CA LYS A 516 -35.02 26.67 -20.08
C LYS A 516 -34.21 25.37 -20.14
N TYR A 517 -32.89 25.49 -20.31
CA TYR A 517 -31.97 24.37 -20.17
C TYR A 517 -31.70 24.05 -18.70
N GLY A 518 -31.88 22.79 -18.32
CA GLY A 518 -31.43 22.25 -17.05
C GLY A 518 -29.90 22.07 -17.01
N PRO A 519 -29.37 21.58 -15.88
CA PRO A 519 -27.94 21.31 -15.74
C PRO A 519 -27.51 20.12 -16.61
N TYR A 520 -26.23 20.13 -17.00
CA TYR A 520 -25.61 18.99 -17.69
C TYR A 520 -25.49 17.76 -16.78
N SER A 521 -25.55 16.59 -17.41
CA SER A 521 -25.08 15.33 -16.83
C SER A 521 -23.57 15.37 -16.57
N ALA A 522 -23.06 14.35 -15.87
CA ALA A 522 -21.63 14.07 -15.89
C ALA A 522 -21.15 13.76 -17.33
N TYR A 523 -19.86 13.99 -17.57
CA TYR A 523 -19.22 13.57 -18.81
C TYR A 523 -19.10 12.05 -18.89
N ASN A 524 -19.30 11.52 -20.09
CA ASN A 524 -18.90 10.19 -20.50
C ASN A 524 -17.77 10.33 -21.53
N ILE A 525 -16.56 9.89 -21.19
CA ILE A 525 -15.36 10.07 -22.00
C ILE A 525 -14.98 8.74 -22.66
N LYS A 526 -14.97 8.70 -24.00
CA LYS A 526 -14.73 7.49 -24.79
C LYS A 526 -14.07 7.78 -26.14
N HIS A 527 -13.31 6.80 -26.64
CA HIS A 527 -12.87 6.71 -28.03
C HIS A 527 -13.92 5.97 -28.89
N CYS A 528 -13.83 6.04 -30.23
CA CYS A 528 -14.49 5.06 -31.10
C CYS A 528 -13.74 3.71 -31.11
N LEU A 529 -14.34 2.63 -31.63
CA LEU A 529 -13.65 1.33 -31.70
C LEU A 529 -12.38 1.44 -32.56
N PRO A 530 -11.25 0.83 -32.15
CA PRO A 530 -10.03 0.87 -32.95
C PRO A 530 -10.22 0.16 -34.29
N GLY A 531 -9.83 0.81 -35.38
CA GLY A 531 -9.68 0.21 -36.71
C GLY A 531 -8.50 -0.74 -36.81
N LYS A 532 -8.33 -1.35 -38.00
CA LYS A 532 -7.24 -2.31 -38.28
C LYS A 532 -5.87 -1.78 -37.84
N VAL A 533 -5.05 -2.66 -37.26
CA VAL A 533 -3.64 -2.37 -36.92
C VAL A 533 -2.77 -2.38 -38.17
N SER A 534 -1.79 -1.48 -38.25
CA SER A 534 -0.84 -1.39 -39.37
C SER A 534 0.55 -1.91 -38.97
N GLY A 535 1.40 -2.18 -39.96
CA GLY A 535 2.80 -2.57 -39.74
C GLY A 535 2.99 -3.95 -39.12
N ALA A 536 1.98 -4.82 -39.20
CA ALA A 536 2.08 -6.20 -38.71
C ALA A 536 3.11 -6.99 -39.52
N LYS A 537 4.17 -7.45 -38.86
CA LYS A 537 5.24 -8.27 -39.45
C LYS A 537 5.75 -9.30 -38.45
N VAL A 538 6.40 -10.34 -38.99
CA VAL A 538 7.16 -11.30 -38.18
C VAL A 538 8.46 -10.63 -37.74
N LYS A 539 8.75 -10.64 -36.43
CA LYS A 539 9.98 -10.10 -35.85
C LYS A 539 11.09 -11.15 -35.85
N SER A 540 10.77 -12.38 -35.48
CA SER A 540 11.71 -13.52 -35.52
C SER A 540 10.95 -14.84 -35.53
N ARG A 541 11.62 -15.92 -35.96
CA ARG A 541 11.10 -17.28 -35.96
C ARG A 541 12.11 -18.23 -35.32
N SER A 542 11.61 -19.25 -34.65
CA SER A 542 12.36 -20.43 -34.21
C SER A 542 11.53 -21.68 -34.51
N ALA A 543 12.12 -22.86 -34.29
CA ALA A 543 11.39 -24.12 -34.43
C ALA A 543 10.15 -24.22 -33.51
N ALA A 544 10.12 -23.48 -32.38
CA ALA A 544 9.06 -23.57 -31.38
C ALA A 544 8.19 -22.30 -31.26
N SER A 545 8.54 -21.19 -31.93
CA SER A 545 7.84 -19.91 -31.74
C SER A 545 7.97 -18.94 -32.90
N VAL A 546 6.96 -18.06 -33.03
CA VAL A 546 6.97 -16.92 -33.94
C VAL A 546 6.72 -15.65 -33.12
N ALA A 547 7.65 -14.69 -33.16
CA ALA A 547 7.45 -13.38 -32.56
C ALA A 547 6.84 -12.43 -33.60
N LEU A 548 5.75 -11.77 -33.25
CA LEU A 548 5.07 -10.78 -34.10
C LEU A 548 5.28 -9.37 -33.55
N GLN A 549 5.29 -8.38 -34.44
CA GLN A 549 5.35 -6.96 -34.10
C GLN A 549 4.40 -6.17 -35.00
N TRP A 550 3.77 -5.13 -34.46
CA TRP A 550 2.89 -4.21 -35.19
C TRP A 550 2.94 -2.82 -34.56
N SER A 551 2.45 -1.82 -35.27
CA SER A 551 2.41 -0.45 -34.77
C SER A 551 1.33 -0.30 -33.68
N LYS A 552 1.71 0.28 -32.54
CA LYS A 552 0.79 0.54 -31.42
C LYS A 552 -0.29 1.53 -31.85
N LYS A 553 -1.56 1.19 -31.60
CA LYS A 553 -2.71 2.07 -31.86
C LYS A 553 -3.15 2.76 -30.57
N ALA A 554 -3.10 4.09 -30.55
CA ALA A 554 -3.28 4.89 -29.33
C ALA A 554 -4.63 4.69 -28.61
N CYS A 555 -5.69 4.35 -29.35
CA CYS A 555 -7.03 4.12 -28.82
C CYS A 555 -7.37 2.65 -28.51
N ALA A 556 -6.39 1.74 -28.65
CA ALA A 556 -6.59 0.32 -28.40
C ALA A 556 -6.07 -0.07 -27.01
N ASP A 557 -6.97 -0.54 -26.14
CA ASP A 557 -6.64 -1.04 -24.80
C ASP A 557 -6.01 -2.45 -24.81
N GLY A 558 -5.93 -3.08 -26.00
CA GLY A 558 -5.37 -4.42 -26.23
C GLY A 558 -5.54 -4.88 -27.69
N GLY A 559 -5.03 -6.07 -28.03
CA GLY A 559 -5.18 -6.69 -29.35
C GLY A 559 -5.30 -8.22 -29.25
N ARG A 560 -5.88 -8.86 -30.27
CA ARG A 560 -5.95 -10.33 -30.40
C ARG A 560 -5.19 -10.77 -31.65
N ILE A 561 -4.41 -11.84 -31.57
CA ILE A 561 -3.73 -12.46 -32.72
C ILE A 561 -4.54 -13.69 -33.11
N GLN A 562 -5.05 -13.73 -34.34
CA GLN A 562 -5.74 -14.91 -34.87
C GLN A 562 -4.79 -15.69 -35.78
N LYS A 563 -4.58 -16.97 -35.46
CA LYS A 563 -3.82 -17.91 -36.29
C LYS A 563 -4.82 -18.66 -37.17
N ASN A 564 -4.78 -18.43 -38.47
CA ASN A 564 -5.53 -19.26 -39.42
C ASN A 564 -4.63 -20.40 -39.90
N ASN A 565 -4.85 -21.60 -39.37
CA ASN A 565 -4.39 -22.81 -40.02
C ASN A 565 -5.49 -23.19 -41.00
N GLN A 566 -5.19 -23.29 -42.30
CA GLN A 566 -6.17 -23.78 -43.29
C GLN A 566 -6.82 -25.07 -42.76
N GLY A 567 -8.08 -24.99 -42.29
CA GLY A 567 -8.90 -26.17 -41.99
C GLY A 567 -9.66 -26.27 -40.65
N SER A 568 -9.51 -25.40 -39.64
CA SER A 568 -10.34 -25.50 -38.41
C SER A 568 -10.17 -24.31 -37.46
N TYR A 569 -11.30 -23.69 -37.08
CA TYR A 569 -11.34 -22.57 -36.13
C TYR A 569 -11.00 -23.05 -34.72
N ASP A 570 -9.87 -22.59 -34.18
CA ASP A 570 -9.54 -22.72 -32.77
C ASP A 570 -9.24 -21.31 -32.21
N GLN A 571 -10.15 -20.78 -31.39
CA GLN A 571 -10.06 -19.42 -30.85
C GLN A 571 -9.19 -19.41 -29.58
N ARG A 572 -8.11 -18.61 -29.57
CA ARG A 572 -7.37 -18.23 -28.35
C ARG A 572 -7.32 -16.72 -28.18
#